data_AF-A0A151RH47-F1
#
_entry.id   AF-A0A151RH47-F1
#
_cell.length_a   1.000
_cell.length_b   1.000
_cell.length_c   1.000
_cell.angle_alpha   90.00
_cell.angle_beta   90.00
_cell.angle_gamma   90.00
#
_symmetry.space_group_name_H-M   'P 1'
#
loop_
_entity.id
_entity.type
_entity.pdbx_description
1 polymer ?
#
loop_
_entity_poly.entity_id
_entity_poly.type
_entity_poly.pdbx_seq_one_letter_code
_entity_poly.pdbx_strand_id
1 'polypeptide(L)' 'MCLEGYKSTFKKACRPLIGVDGCHLKTNYGGQLLIVIGRDPNDQYFPLAFVVVETETKDSWRWFLNLLLENIGDVQTKK' A
#
# COMPACT_ATOMS: atom_id res chain seq x y z
N MET A 1 -0.77 -8.00 -0.37
CA MET A 1 -0.14 -8.41 0.91
C MET A 1 0.13 -7.16 1.75
N CYS A 2 -0.28 -7.13 3.02
CA CYS A 2 -0.02 -6.02 3.95
C CYS A 2 1.06 -6.45 4.95
N LEU A 3 2.05 -5.60 5.20
CA LEU A 3 3.13 -5.94 6.13
C LEU A 3 2.70 -5.61 7.57
N GLU A 4 2.43 -6.63 8.38
CA GLU A 4 1.82 -6.48 9.70
C GLU A 4 2.57 -5.53 10.65
N GLY A 5 3.90 -5.60 10.66
CA GLY A 5 4.74 -4.70 11.47
C GLY A 5 4.55 -3.23 11.12
N TYR A 6 4.41 -2.92 9.83
CA TYR A 6 4.19 -1.56 9.35
C TYR A 6 2.76 -1.07 9.57
N LYS A 7 1.76 -1.96 9.54
CA LYS A 7 0.35 -1.60 9.81
C LYS A 7 0.17 -0.97 11.19
N SER A 8 0.72 -1.59 12.24
CA SER A 8 0.53 -1.09 13.62
C SER A 8 1.23 0.25 13.85
N THR A 9 2.42 0.42 13.27
CA THR A 9 3.21 1.65 13.34
C THR A 9 2.54 2.77 12.54
N PHE A 10 2.04 2.45 11.34
CA PHE A 10 1.32 3.40 10.49
C PHE A 10 0.14 4.04 11.22
N LYS A 11 -0.68 3.23 11.90
CA LYS A 11 -1.82 3.71 12.67
C LYS A 11 -1.48 4.57 13.88
N LYS A 12 -0.41 4.22 14.59
CA LYS A 12 -0.09 4.82 15.89
C LYS A 12 0.75 6.08 15.76
N ALA A 13 1.65 6.11 14.77
CA ALA A 13 2.72 7.08 14.72
C ALA A 13 2.87 7.76 13.37
N CYS A 14 2.48 7.15 12.25
CA CYS A 14 2.73 7.75 10.93
C CYS A 14 1.69 8.81 10.54
N ARG A 15 2.03 9.58 9.50
CA ARG A 15 1.12 10.56 8.91
C ARG A 15 -0.01 9.81 8.21
N PRO A 16 -1.27 10.28 8.25
CA PRO A 16 -2.41 9.66 7.56
C PRO A 16 -2.36 9.96 6.05
N LEU A 17 -1.23 9.65 5.42
CA LEU A 17 -0.94 9.86 4.02
C LEU A 17 -0.36 8.57 3.45
N ILE A 18 -0.91 8.14 2.32
CA ILE A 18 -0.38 7.04 1.53
C ILE A 18 -0.04 7.53 0.13
N GLY A 19 1.07 7.03 -0.41
CA GLY A 19 1.40 7.11 -1.82
C GLY A 19 1.12 5.77 -2.48
N VAL A 20 0.69 5.78 -3.74
CA VAL A 20 0.45 4.57 -4.53
C VAL A 20 1.16 4.69 -5.87
N ASP A 21 1.76 3.61 -6.34
CA ASP A 21 2.42 3.55 -7.64
C ASP A 21 2.38 2.13 -8.23
N GLY A 22 2.54 2.02 -9.54
CA GLY A 22 2.57 0.79 -10.31
C GLY A 22 3.79 0.72 -11.21
N CYS A 23 4.47 -0.43 -11.28
CA CYS A 23 5.59 -0.63 -12.20
C CYS A 23 5.53 -1.98 -12.94
N HIS A 24 6.06 -2.00 -14.17
CA HIS A 24 6.09 -3.21 -14.98
C HIS A 24 7.20 -4.15 -14.52
N LEU A 25 6.87 -5.43 -14.35
CA LEU A 25 7.84 -6.46 -14.03
C LEU A 25 8.39 -7.09 -15.32
N LYS A 26 9.70 -7.32 -15.34
CA LYS A 26 10.36 -8.06 -16.42
C LYS A 26 10.44 -9.55 -16.06
N THR A 27 9.28 -10.20 -15.97
CA THR A 27 9.21 -11.67 -15.79
C THR A 27 8.84 -12.35 -17.10
N ASN A 28 9.09 -13.66 -17.20
CA ASN A 28 8.66 -14.46 -18.36
C ASN A 28 7.13 -14.49 -18.55
N TYR A 29 6.38 -14.09 -17.52
CA TYR A 29 4.91 -14.06 -17.50
C TYR A 29 4.35 -12.63 -17.51
N GLY A 30 5.21 -11.62 -17.67
CA GLY A 30 4.83 -10.21 -17.56
C GLY A 30 4.42 -9.82 -16.13
N GLY A 31 3.37 -9.00 -16.04
CA GLY A 31 2.79 -8.52 -14.79
C GLY A 31 3.26 -7.13 -14.36
N GLN A 32 2.52 -6.57 -13.41
CA GLN A 32 2.77 -5.26 -12.82
C GLN A 32 2.77 -5.38 -11.29
N LEU A 33 3.71 -4.69 -10.65
CA LEU A 33 3.79 -4.56 -9.21
C LEU A 33 3.06 -3.27 -8.81
N LEU A 34 2.03 -3.40 -7.99
CA LEU A 34 1.38 -2.28 -7.33
C LEU A 34 1.92 -2.15 -5.92
N ILE A 35 2.32 -0.94 -5.54
CA ILE A 35 2.88 -0.64 -4.22
C ILE A 35 2.12 0.49 -3.55
N VAL A 36 1.95 0.36 -2.24
CA VAL A 36 1.45 1.41 -1.35
C VAL A 36 2.56 1.74 -0.36
N ILE A 37 2.92 3.01 -0.27
CA ILE A 37 3.90 3.52 0.68
C ILE A 37 3.23 4.41 1.71
N GLY A 38 3.71 4.36 2.95
CA GLY A 38 3.39 5.32 4.01
C GLY A 38 4.52 6.33 4.19
N ARG A 39 4.23 7.44 4.88
CA ARG A 39 5.23 8.42 5.32
C ARG A 39 5.21 8.55 6.84
N ASP A 40 6.36 8.32 7.46
CA ASP A 40 6.49 8.40 8.91
C ASP A 40 6.66 9.85 9.41
N PRO A 41 6.73 10.09 10.73
CA PRO A 41 6.97 11.43 11.28
C PRO A 41 8.33 12.03 10.89
N ASN A 42 9.32 11.17 10.61
CA ASN A 42 10.67 11.53 10.21
C ASN A 42 10.79 11.78 8.69
N ASP A 43 9.65 11.90 7.99
CA ASP A 43 9.58 12.13 6.56
C ASP A 43 10.21 11.02 5.70
N GLN A 44 10.36 9.82 6.27
CA GLN A 44 10.82 8.66 5.54
C GLN A 44 9.64 7.90 4.94
N TYR A 45 9.83 7.44 3.70
CA TYR A 45 8.90 6.55 3.03
C TYR A 45 9.19 5.10 3.40
N PHE A 46 8.13 4.32 3.62
CA PHE A 46 8.25 2.90 3.89
C PHE A 46 7.14 2.12 3.15
N PRO A 47 7.41 0.88 2.73
CA PRO A 47 6.41 0.05 2.08
C PRO A 47 5.35 -0.40 3.09
N LEU A 48 4.08 -0.16 2.77
CA LEU A 48 2.94 -0.56 3.61
C LEU A 48 2.31 -1.85 3.10
N ALA A 49 2.12 -1.93 1.79
CA ALA A 49 1.57 -3.09 1.11
C ALA A 49 2.06 -3.17 -0.34
N PHE A 50 2.06 -4.37 -0.90
CA PHE A 50 2.28 -4.58 -2.33
C PHE A 50 1.51 -5.79 -2.85
N VAL A 51 1.33 -5.83 -4.17
CA VAL A 51 0.74 -6.97 -4.88
C VAL A 51 1.27 -7.04 -6.31
N VAL A 52 1.39 -8.26 -6.83
CA VAL A 52 1.66 -8.50 -8.25
C VAL A 52 0.33 -8.81 -8.92
N VAL A 53 0.03 -8.11 -10.01
CA VAL A 53 -1.17 -8.27 -10.82
C VAL A 53 -0.78 -8.54 -12.27
N GLU A 54 -1.66 -9.17 -13.03
CA GLU A 54 -1.41 -9.40 -14.46
C GLU A 54 -1.38 -8.09 -15.25
N THR A 55 -2.25 -7.14 -14.91
CA THR A 55 -2.32 -5.81 -15.52
C THR A 55 -2.83 -4.78 -14.52
N GLU A 56 -2.30 -3.56 -14.62
CA GLU A 56 -2.70 -2.37 -13.91
C GLU A 56 -3.98 -1.83 -14.53
N THR A 57 -5.10 -2.21 -13.93
CA THR A 57 -6.44 -1.82 -14.34
C THR A 57 -7.13 -1.15 -13.17
N LYS A 58 -8.24 -0.47 -13.46
CA LYS A 58 -9.09 0.09 -12.42
C LYS A 58 -9.58 -0.97 -11.44
N ASP A 59 -9.90 -2.17 -11.94
CA ASP A 59 -10.42 -3.26 -11.11
C ASP A 59 -9.33 -3.87 -10.23
N SER A 60 -8.10 -4.03 -10.73
CA SER A 60 -6.99 -4.54 -9.92
C SER A 60 -6.59 -3.56 -8.81
N TRP A 61 -6.58 -2.25 -9.11
CA TRP A 61 -6.42 -1.21 -8.10
C TRP A 61 -7.56 -1.20 -7.08
N ARG A 62 -8.82 -1.27 -7.53
CA ARG A 62 -9.98 -1.26 -6.62
C ARG A 62 -9.96 -2.45 -5.67
N TRP A 63 -9.69 -3.65 -6.19
CA TRP A 63 -9.55 -4.84 -5.37
C TRP A 63 -8.42 -4.72 -4.35
N PHE A 64 -7.24 -4.25 -4.80
CA PHE A 64 -6.08 -4.11 -3.90
C PHE A 64 -6.31 -3.07 -2.80
N LEU A 65 -6.90 -1.91 -3.15
CA LEU A 65 -7.20 -0.86 -2.18
C LEU A 65 -8.31 -1.27 -1.20
N ASN A 66 -9.31 -2.04 -1.64
CA ASN A 66 -10.31 -2.60 -0.73
C ASN A 66 -9.65 -3.53 0.30
N LEU A 67 -8.77 -4.44 -0.15
CA LEU A 67 -8.03 -5.32 0.76
C LEU A 67 -7.13 -4.53 1.72
N LEU A 68 -6.51 -3.45 1.24
CA LEU A 68 -5.72 -2.54 2.06
C LEU A 68 -6.59 -1.87 3.14
N LEU A 69 -7.77 -1.38 2.77
CA LEU A 69 -8.71 -0.74 3.70
C LEU A 69 -9.26 -1.73 4.72
N GLU A 70 -9.58 -2.95 4.33
CA GLU A 70 -10.01 -4.00 5.26
C GLU A 70 -8.88 -4.38 6.23
N ASN A 71 -7.65 -4.45 5.72
CA ASN A 71 -6.50 -4.80 6.55
C ASN A 71 -6.07 -3.68 7.47
N ILE A 72 -5.93 -2.45 6.97
CA ILE A 72 -5.57 -1.31 7.82
C ILE A 72 -6.77 -1.03 8.72
N GLY A 73 -7.96 -0.80 8.18
CA GLY A 73 -9.12 -0.27 8.90
C GLY A 73 -8.99 1.22 9.15
N ASP A 74 -9.79 1.79 10.06
CA ASP A 74 -9.76 3.23 10.30
C ASP A 74 -8.40 3.69 10.86
N VAL A 75 -7.91 4.79 10.29
CA VAL A 75 -6.77 5.53 10.79
C VAL A 75 -7.32 6.61 11.72
N GLN A 76 -6.92 6.59 12.99
CA GLN A 76 -7.34 7.59 13.96
C GLN A 76 -6.75 8.95 13.55
N THR A 77 -7.56 9.81 12.93
CA THR A 77 -7.21 11.21 12.75
C THR A 77 -7.32 11.89 14.10
N LYS A 78 -6.19 12.15 14.77
CA LYS A 78 -6.18 13.07 15.92
C LYS A 78 -6.63 14.44 15.41
N LYS A 79 -7.82 14.87 15.85
CA LYS A 79 -8.27 16.27 15.75
C LYS A 79 -7.39 17.17 16.59
#